data_AF-X1FA39-F1
#
_entry.id   AF-X1FA39-F1
#
_cell.length_a   1.000
_cell.length_b   1.000
_cell.length_c   1.000
_cell.angle_alpha   90.00
_cell.angle_beta   90.00
_cell.angle_gamma   90.00
#
_symmetry.space_group_name_H-M   'P 1'
#
loop_
_entity.id
_entity.type
_entity.pdbx_description
1 polymer ?
#
loop_
_entity_poly.entity_id
_entity_poly.type
_entity_poly.pdbx_seq_one_letter_code
_entity_poly.pdbx_strand_id
1 'polypeptide(L)'
;MKFIKGNNRTQINLFPVSLEHAIDEDNEVRIIDLFVDSISLEDYGFEMEYVENGRPAYHPSDLLKLYIYGYLNKTRSSRDMEKECKRNIEVIWLIKALQPDHNTISNFR
;
A
#
# COMPACT_ATOMS: atom_id res chain seq x y z
N MET A 1 -10.16 19.41 35.68
CA MET A 1 -8.95 19.35 34.81
C MET A 1 -9.40 19.57 33.37
N LYS A 2 -8.70 20.41 32.57
CA LYS A 2 -9.25 21.05 31.35
C LYS A 2 -8.68 20.56 30.00
N PHE A 3 -7.96 19.45 29.95
CA PHE A 3 -7.40 18.89 28.71
C PHE A 3 -7.59 17.38 28.62
N ILE A 4 -7.90 16.91 27.41
CA ILE A 4 -7.89 15.48 27.06
C ILE A 4 -6.42 15.02 27.06
N LYS A 5 -6.12 13.95 27.80
CA LYS A 5 -4.78 13.35 27.84
C LYS A 5 -4.71 12.21 26.83
N GLY A 6 -3.59 12.11 26.11
CA GLY A 6 -3.33 10.97 25.22
C GLY A 6 -2.97 9.69 25.98
N ASN A 7 -2.82 8.60 25.23
CA ASN A 7 -2.41 7.30 25.76
C ASN A 7 -0.90 7.24 26.08
N ASN A 8 -0.51 6.31 26.95
CA ASN A 8 0.90 6.07 27.29
C ASN A 8 1.63 5.41 26.11
N ARG A 9 2.84 5.89 25.76
CA ARG A 9 3.68 5.35 24.67
C ARG A 9 4.12 3.90 24.90
N THR A 10 4.17 3.42 26.14
CA THR A 10 4.52 2.03 26.47
C THR A 10 3.29 1.13 26.65
N GLN A 11 2.08 1.67 26.49
CA GLN A 11 0.86 0.87 26.57
C GLN A 11 0.80 -0.06 25.36
N ILE A 12 0.74 -1.36 25.64
CA ILE A 12 0.50 -2.37 24.61
C ILE A 12 -0.98 -2.28 24.23
N ASN A 13 -1.26 -1.87 23.00
CA ASN A 13 -2.60 -1.97 22.43
C ASN A 13 -2.69 -3.26 21.62
N LEU A 14 -3.77 -4.02 21.78
CA LEU A 14 -4.10 -5.05 20.78
C LEU A 14 -4.44 -4.33 19.47
N PHE A 15 -3.63 -4.56 18.45
CA PHE A 15 -3.97 -4.16 17.09
C PHE A 15 -5.20 -4.95 16.60
N PRO A 16 -5.95 -4.42 15.60
CA PRO A 16 -7.05 -5.14 15.00
C PRO A 16 -6.64 -6.55 14.59
N VAL A 17 -7.57 -7.49 14.71
CA VAL A 17 -7.34 -8.94 14.59
C VAL A 17 -6.86 -9.34 13.18
N SER A 18 -7.05 -8.48 12.18
CA SER A 18 -6.52 -8.62 10.82
C SER A 18 -6.25 -7.26 10.17
N LEU A 19 -5.49 -7.26 9.05
CA LEU A 19 -5.32 -6.08 8.21
C LEU A 19 -6.67 -5.48 7.81
N GLU A 20 -7.65 -6.31 7.44
CA GLU A 20 -8.98 -5.82 7.06
C GLU A 20 -9.67 -4.94 8.11
N HIS A 21 -9.51 -5.25 9.39
CA HIS A 21 -10.09 -4.45 10.46
C HIS A 21 -9.24 -3.24 10.83
N ALA A 22 -8.08 -3.05 10.20
CA ALA A 22 -7.20 -1.90 10.44
C ALA A 22 -7.68 -0.64 9.72
N ILE A 23 -8.49 -0.79 8.68
CA ILE A 23 -9.02 0.29 7.85
C ILE A 23 -10.53 0.27 7.90
N ASP A 24 -11.13 1.45 8.11
CA ASP A 24 -12.57 1.64 8.12
C ASP A 24 -13.21 1.18 6.79
N GLU A 25 -14.44 0.65 6.83
CA GLU A 25 -15.16 0.17 5.65
C GLU A 25 -15.43 1.31 4.64
N ASP A 26 -15.55 2.54 5.10
CA ASP A 26 -15.79 3.73 4.28
C ASP A 26 -14.49 4.46 3.87
N ASN A 27 -13.31 3.93 4.19
CA ASN A 27 -12.04 4.57 3.80
C ASN A 27 -11.82 4.50 2.28
N GLU A 28 -11.45 5.65 1.69
CA GLU A 28 -11.25 5.81 0.24
C GLU A 28 -10.18 4.87 -0.35
N VAL A 29 -9.22 4.40 0.44
CA VAL A 29 -8.19 3.46 -0.02
C VAL A 29 -8.79 2.16 -0.56
N ARG A 30 -9.96 1.75 -0.05
CA ARG A 30 -10.68 0.56 -0.51
C ARG A 30 -11.19 0.71 -1.94
N ILE A 31 -11.45 1.94 -2.40
CA ILE A 31 -11.85 2.21 -3.79
C ILE A 31 -10.70 1.88 -4.74
N ILE A 32 -9.47 2.17 -4.35
CA ILE A 32 -8.27 1.85 -5.15
C ILE A 32 -8.12 0.33 -5.27
N ASP A 33 -8.28 -0.38 -4.17
CA ASP A 33 -8.20 -1.84 -4.11
C ASP A 33 -9.24 -2.49 -5.03
N LEU A 34 -10.51 -2.11 -4.85
CA LEU A 34 -11.63 -2.59 -5.68
C LEU A 34 -11.46 -2.26 -7.16
N PHE A 35 -11.01 -1.04 -7.47
CA PHE A 35 -10.81 -0.62 -8.86
C PHE A 35 -9.74 -1.45 -9.55
N VAL A 36 -8.56 -1.61 -8.93
CA VAL A 36 -7.46 -2.38 -9.54
C VAL A 36 -7.81 -3.87 -9.64
N ASP A 37 -8.53 -4.43 -8.67
CA ASP A 37 -8.96 -5.83 -8.72
C ASP A 37 -10.09 -6.08 -9.74
N SER A 38 -10.79 -5.03 -10.18
CA SER A 38 -11.85 -5.13 -11.19
C SER A 38 -11.35 -5.15 -12.64
N ILE A 39 -10.07 -4.84 -12.89
CA ILE A 39 -9.50 -4.75 -14.23
C ILE A 39 -8.55 -5.92 -14.53
N SER A 40 -8.60 -6.41 -15.77
CA SER A 40 -7.62 -7.38 -16.28
C SER A 40 -6.37 -6.63 -16.70
N LEU A 41 -5.30 -6.69 -15.90
CA LEU A 41 -4.06 -5.95 -16.19
C LEU A 41 -3.40 -6.37 -17.51
N GLU A 42 -3.58 -7.62 -17.92
CA GLU A 42 -3.10 -8.14 -19.21
C GLU A 42 -3.67 -7.34 -20.39
N ASP A 43 -4.95 -6.96 -20.32
CA ASP A 43 -5.64 -6.21 -21.38
C ASP A 43 -5.12 -4.77 -21.52
N TYR A 44 -4.47 -4.26 -20.48
CA TYR A 44 -3.87 -2.91 -20.43
C TYR A 44 -2.35 -2.93 -20.66
N GLY A 45 -1.78 -4.08 -21.07
CA GLY A 45 -0.38 -4.20 -21.45
C GLY A 45 0.60 -4.31 -20.27
N PHE A 46 0.13 -4.69 -19.09
CA PHE A 46 1.03 -5.02 -17.99
C PHE A 46 1.66 -6.40 -18.20
N GLU A 47 2.97 -6.49 -18.01
CA GLU A 47 3.71 -7.75 -18.07
C GLU A 47 3.44 -8.59 -16.82
N MET A 48 2.81 -9.76 -17.01
CA MET A 48 2.47 -10.70 -15.94
C MET A 48 3.46 -11.87 -15.85
N GLU A 49 4.37 -11.99 -16.81
CA GLU A 49 5.39 -13.04 -16.83
C GLU A 49 6.50 -12.73 -15.82
N TYR A 50 6.87 -13.73 -15.03
CA TYR A 50 8.04 -13.64 -14.15
C TYR A 50 9.16 -14.52 -14.71
N VAL A 51 10.39 -14.02 -14.65
CA VAL A 51 11.56 -14.84 -14.94
C VAL A 51 11.85 -15.68 -13.70
N GLU A 52 12.01 -17.00 -13.85
CA GLU A 52 12.37 -17.93 -12.77
C GLU A 52 13.83 -17.78 -12.27
N ASN A 53 14.36 -16.55 -12.24
CA ASN A 53 15.72 -16.26 -11.78
C ASN A 53 15.72 -15.10 -10.79
N GLY A 54 16.36 -15.30 -9.63
CA GLY A 54 16.55 -14.27 -8.63
C GLY A 54 15.37 -14.12 -7.65
N ARG A 55 15.20 -12.91 -7.10
CA ARG A 55 14.11 -12.59 -6.17
C ARG A 55 12.79 -12.49 -6.96
N PRO A 56 11.69 -13.10 -6.48
CA PRO A 56 10.38 -12.92 -7.11
C PRO A 56 10.02 -11.44 -7.26
N ALA A 57 9.47 -11.09 -8.42
CA ALA A 57 8.94 -9.76 -8.67
C ALA A 57 7.67 -9.52 -7.85
N TYR A 58 7.37 -8.26 -7.57
CA TYR A 58 6.06 -7.88 -7.03
C TYR A 58 5.01 -7.99 -8.14
N HIS A 59 3.78 -8.32 -7.76
CA HIS A 59 2.69 -8.39 -8.72
C HIS A 59 2.36 -6.97 -9.24
N PRO A 60 2.13 -6.79 -10.55
CA PRO A 60 1.82 -5.47 -11.12
C PRO A 60 0.63 -4.78 -10.47
N SER A 61 -0.37 -5.54 -9.99
CA SER A 61 -1.54 -4.96 -9.29
C SER A 61 -1.16 -4.24 -7.99
N ASP A 62 -0.25 -4.81 -7.19
CA ASP A 62 0.16 -4.20 -5.92
C ASP A 62 0.93 -2.89 -6.18
N LEU A 63 1.79 -2.88 -7.21
CA LEU A 63 2.53 -1.68 -7.62
C LEU A 63 1.60 -0.63 -8.24
N LEU A 64 0.59 -1.03 -9.01
CA LEU A 64 -0.43 -0.13 -9.56
C LEU A 64 -1.26 0.53 -8.46
N LYS A 65 -1.71 -0.25 -7.48
CA LYS A 65 -2.43 0.26 -6.29
C LYS A 65 -1.60 1.32 -5.57
N LEU A 66 -0.34 1.04 -5.31
CA LEU A 66 0.60 2.01 -4.70
C LEU A 66 0.76 3.27 -5.55
N TYR A 67 0.88 3.11 -6.87
CA TYR A 67 1.08 4.24 -7.78
C TYR A 67 -0.15 5.16 -7.84
N ILE A 68 -1.36 4.59 -7.92
CA ILE A 68 -2.63 5.33 -7.84
C ILE A 68 -2.74 6.04 -6.49
N TYR A 69 -2.47 5.35 -5.38
CA TYR A 69 -2.50 5.94 -4.03
C TYR A 69 -1.57 7.14 -3.93
N GLY A 70 -0.32 7.01 -4.38
CA GLY A 70 0.64 8.11 -4.35
C GLY A 70 0.24 9.29 -5.24
N TYR A 71 -0.43 9.04 -6.36
CA TYR A 71 -0.96 10.12 -7.21
C TYR A 71 -2.07 10.90 -6.52
N LEU A 72 -3.06 10.19 -5.95
CA LEU A 72 -4.19 10.81 -5.22
C LEU A 72 -3.73 11.60 -4.00
N ASN A 73 -2.74 11.07 -3.27
CA ASN A 73 -2.18 11.67 -2.05
C ASN A 73 -1.03 12.66 -2.31
N LYS A 74 -0.73 12.98 -3.58
CA LYS A 74 0.35 13.91 -3.99
C LYS A 74 1.76 13.47 -3.55
N THR A 75 1.96 12.20 -3.21
CA THR A 75 3.27 11.59 -2.92
C THR A 75 3.88 11.07 -4.22
N ARG A 76 4.69 11.89 -4.89
CA ARG A 76 5.23 11.58 -6.23
C ARG A 76 6.62 10.95 -6.26
N SER A 77 7.37 11.07 -5.17
CA SER A 77 8.73 10.52 -5.07
C SER A 77 8.66 9.03 -4.75
N SER A 78 9.37 8.19 -5.52
CA SER A 78 9.47 6.75 -5.24
C SER A 78 10.06 6.49 -3.85
N ARG A 79 10.98 7.34 -3.38
CA ARG A 79 11.52 7.28 -2.01
C ARG A 79 10.50 7.65 -0.95
N ASP A 80 9.57 8.54 -1.25
CA ASP A 80 8.51 8.87 -0.29
C ASP A 80 7.42 7.79 -0.29
N MET A 81 7.06 7.23 -1.45
CA MET A 81 6.21 6.03 -1.52
C MET A 81 6.82 4.85 -0.75
N GLU A 82 8.13 4.58 -0.88
CA GLU A 82 8.82 3.56 -0.08
C GLU A 82 8.67 3.79 1.44
N LYS A 83 8.74 5.05 1.89
CA LYS A 83 8.52 5.39 3.30
C LYS A 83 7.06 5.12 3.71
N GLU A 84 6.09 5.49 2.87
CA GLU A 84 4.67 5.25 3.13
C GLU A 84 4.37 3.77 3.30
N CYS A 85 5.00 2.89 2.50
CA CYS A 85 4.87 1.42 2.64
C CYS A 85 5.24 0.89 4.03
N LYS A 86 6.00 1.65 4.83
CA LYS A 86 6.47 1.25 6.17
C LYS A 86 5.70 1.90 7.32
N ARG A 87 5.05 3.05 7.08
CA ARG A 87 4.49 3.89 8.16
C ARG A 87 3.01 4.20 8.03
N ASN A 88 2.47 4.12 6.82
CA ASN A 88 1.11 4.51 6.52
C ASN A 88 0.22 3.26 6.51
N ILE A 89 -0.75 3.23 7.43
CA ILE A 89 -1.61 2.06 7.60
C ILE A 89 -2.47 1.79 6.37
N GLU A 90 -2.87 2.82 5.62
CA GLU A 90 -3.63 2.67 4.39
C GLU A 90 -2.80 1.97 3.32
N VAL A 91 -1.54 2.39 3.15
CA VAL A 91 -0.63 1.75 2.20
C VAL A 91 -0.28 0.33 2.64
N ILE A 92 0.04 0.13 3.91
CA ILE A 92 0.31 -1.21 4.48
C ILE A 92 -0.88 -2.14 4.23
N TRP A 93 -2.11 -1.65 4.41
CA TRP A 93 -3.31 -2.42 4.10
C TRP A 93 -3.42 -2.69 2.58
N LEU A 94 -3.35 -1.64 1.76
CA LEU A 94 -3.59 -1.66 0.32
C LEU A 94 -2.66 -2.63 -0.43
N ILE A 95 -1.38 -2.67 -0.05
CA ILE A 95 -0.39 -3.59 -0.66
C ILE A 95 -0.02 -4.75 0.26
N LYS A 96 -0.89 -5.12 1.21
CA LYS A 96 -0.75 -6.35 2.03
C LYS A 96 0.59 -6.45 2.76
N ALA A 97 1.06 -5.33 3.29
CA ALA A 97 2.33 -5.15 4.01
C ALA A 97 3.60 -5.43 3.17
N LEU A 98 3.47 -5.45 1.83
CA LEU A 98 4.62 -5.47 0.93
C LEU A 98 5.45 -4.19 1.09
N GLN A 99 6.76 -4.29 0.86
CA GLN A 99 7.70 -3.17 1.00
C GLN A 99 8.60 -3.08 -0.23
N PRO A 100 8.04 -2.71 -1.40
CA PRO A 100 8.85 -2.43 -2.58
C PRO A 100 9.79 -1.25 -2.28
N ASP A 101 11.04 -1.35 -2.76
CA ASP A 101 12.00 -0.25 -2.63
C ASP A 101 11.76 0.81 -3.70
N HIS A 102 12.36 1.99 -3.52
CA HIS A 102 12.25 3.08 -4.48
C HIS A 102 12.71 2.72 -5.91
N ASN A 103 13.62 1.76 -6.08
CA ASN A 103 14.05 1.30 -7.40
C ASN A 103 12.95 0.49 -8.08
N THR A 104 12.34 -0.45 -7.35
CA THR A 104 11.18 -1.22 -7.80
C THR A 104 10.04 -0.29 -8.21
N ILE A 105 9.70 0.67 -7.36
CA ILE A 105 8.62 1.64 -7.61
C ILE A 105 8.95 2.51 -8.83
N SER A 106 10.21 2.95 -8.97
CA SER A 106 10.62 3.79 -10.10
C SER A 106 10.63 3.05 -11.42
N ASN A 107 10.97 1.76 -11.43
CA ASN A 107 11.02 0.95 -12.65
C ASN A 107 9.63 0.54 -13.16
N PHE A 108 8.62 0.55 -12.28
CA PHE A 108 7.24 0.28 -12.64
C PHE A 108 6.56 1.45 -13.38
N ARG A 109 7.11 2.66 -13.26
CA ARG A 109 6.53 3.91 -13.77
C ARG A 109 6.88 4.15 -15.22
#